data_AF-A0A9P5Q7U9-F1
#
_entry.id   AF-A0A9P5Q7U9-F1
#
_cell.length_a   1.000
_cell.length_b   1.000
_cell.length_c   1.000
_cell.angle_alpha   90.00
_cell.angle_beta   90.00
_cell.angle_gamma   90.00
#
_symmetry.space_group_name_H-M   'P 1'
#
loop_
_entity.id
_entity.type
_entity.pdbx_description
1 polymer ?
#
loop_
_entity_poly.entity_id
_entity_poly.type
_entity_poly.pdbx_seq_one_letter_code
_entity_poly.pdbx_strand_id
1 'polypeptide(L)'
;MSPDLLQTIPKEHHCEINFSAVILTHVSPHISVSVATFADIPTVETLVSIPLNIHSTNTETIAAGERLVYSLRIAIEKLANYYSTQVFKTKPVRSNINFPYLDFYEIDKKKHYFVYEHWEDKQRDSTDKKRIYRAHMKDDGSHVIIKFTRRYSKDAHRAASDANIAPRLLAVNEFYGWYMIVMDDISGAYVPADRLDLHIQRKMQKEALTAVKRLHDEGFVHGDVRNVNLLIRRSSVDDGLPSVKLVDFDWGGAIGQVSYPSTINSRDRMI
;
A
#
# COMPACT_ATOMS: atom_id res chain seq x y z
N MET A 1 -28.56 2.67 -16.20
CA MET A 1 -27.98 1.96 -17.36
C MET A 1 -29.12 1.24 -18.04
N SER A 2 -29.33 1.37 -19.36
CA SER A 2 -30.34 0.54 -20.03
C SER A 2 -29.85 -0.93 -20.02
N PRO A 3 -30.76 -1.91 -19.88
CA PRO A 3 -30.39 -3.34 -19.91
C PRO A 3 -29.65 -3.77 -21.19
N ASP A 4 -29.80 -3.01 -22.27
CA ASP A 4 -29.31 -3.36 -23.61
C ASP A 4 -27.79 -3.23 -23.75
N LEU A 5 -27.16 -2.36 -22.95
CA LEU A 5 -25.70 -2.13 -23.01
C LEU A 5 -24.87 -3.28 -22.42
N LEU A 6 -25.47 -4.12 -21.57
CA LEU A 6 -24.80 -5.31 -21.02
C LEU A 6 -24.75 -6.46 -22.04
N GLN A 7 -25.71 -6.51 -22.97
CA GLN A 7 -25.78 -7.58 -23.97
C GLN A 7 -24.74 -7.42 -25.09
N THR A 8 -24.15 -6.23 -25.23
CA THR A 8 -23.09 -5.95 -26.21
C THR A 8 -21.69 -6.30 -25.73
N ILE A 9 -21.53 -6.74 -24.48
CA ILE A 9 -20.23 -7.06 -23.88
C ILE A 9 -19.91 -8.55 -24.16
N PRO A 10 -18.75 -8.86 -24.76
CA PRO A 10 -18.28 -10.24 -24.86
C PRO A 10 -18.14 -10.85 -23.45
N LYS A 11 -18.63 -12.08 -23.25
CA LYS A 11 -18.72 -12.73 -21.94
C LYS A 11 -17.36 -12.80 -21.23
N GLU A 12 -16.28 -12.89 -21.98
CA GLU A 12 -14.89 -12.89 -21.50
C GLU A 12 -14.49 -11.60 -20.77
N HIS A 13 -15.15 -10.46 -21.05
CA HIS A 13 -14.87 -9.17 -20.43
C HIS A 13 -15.78 -8.85 -19.24
N HIS A 14 -16.78 -9.69 -18.96
CA HIS A 14 -17.70 -9.47 -17.83
C HIS A 14 -16.98 -9.52 -16.47
N CYS A 15 -15.90 -10.30 -16.37
CA CYS A 15 -15.08 -10.44 -15.16
C CYS A 15 -14.05 -9.31 -14.97
N GLU A 16 -13.91 -8.40 -15.94
CA GLU A 16 -12.89 -7.35 -15.95
C GLU A 16 -13.44 -5.96 -15.65
N ILE A 17 -14.77 -5.85 -15.45
CA ILE A 17 -15.46 -4.59 -15.16
C ILE A 17 -15.76 -4.51 -13.67
N ASN A 18 -15.02 -3.66 -12.96
CA ASN A 18 -15.42 -3.21 -11.62
C ASN A 18 -16.67 -2.32 -11.78
N PHE A 19 -17.86 -2.89 -11.60
CA PHE A 19 -19.13 -2.15 -11.56
C PHE A 19 -19.19 -1.26 -10.31
N SER A 20 -18.41 -0.18 -10.33
CA SER A 20 -18.37 0.84 -9.30
C SER A 20 -19.69 1.62 -9.28
N ALA A 21 -20.39 1.61 -8.15
CA ALA A 21 -21.64 2.34 -7.95
C ALA A 21 -21.56 3.18 -6.68
N VAL A 22 -22.19 4.35 -6.70
CA VAL A 22 -22.43 5.16 -5.51
C VAL A 22 -23.84 4.86 -5.01
N ILE A 23 -23.95 4.41 -3.78
CA ILE A 23 -25.21 4.11 -3.10
C ILE A 23 -25.49 5.26 -2.14
N LEU A 24 -26.62 5.93 -2.35
CA LEU A 24 -27.15 6.92 -1.42
C LEU A 24 -28.19 6.23 -0.55
N THR A 25 -27.98 6.23 0.77
CA THR A 25 -28.93 5.70 1.73
C THR A 25 -29.46 6.83 2.59
N HIS A 26 -30.76 7.07 2.52
CA HIS A 26 -31.44 8.03 3.39
C HIS A 26 -32.16 7.26 4.50
N VAL A 27 -31.71 7.45 5.74
CA VAL A 27 -32.29 6.81 6.92
C VAL A 27 -32.57 7.87 7.98
N SER A 28 -33.85 8.15 8.23
CA SER A 28 -34.28 9.11 9.24
C SER A 28 -33.63 10.50 8.98
N PRO A 29 -33.03 11.27 9.91
CA PRO A 29 -32.43 12.54 9.54
C PRO A 29 -30.99 12.36 9.04
N HIS A 30 -30.64 11.26 8.37
CA HIS A 30 -29.27 11.03 7.89
C HIS A 30 -29.25 10.65 6.41
N ILE A 31 -28.27 11.20 5.70
CA ILE A 31 -27.86 10.73 4.38
C ILE A 31 -26.49 10.06 4.51
N SER A 32 -26.38 8.85 4.00
CA SER A 32 -25.13 8.09 3.95
C SER A 32 -24.75 7.82 2.51
N VAL A 33 -23.45 7.88 2.25
CA VAL A 33 -22.88 7.59 0.93
C VAL A 33 -21.95 6.41 1.07
N SER A 34 -22.26 5.36 0.33
CA SER A 34 -21.44 4.16 0.23
C SER A 34 -20.98 3.97 -1.21
N VAL A 35 -19.81 3.37 -1.38
CA VAL A 35 -19.32 2.95 -2.69
C VAL A 35 -19.34 1.44 -2.75
N ALA A 36 -19.93 0.92 -3.81
CA ALA A 36 -19.95 -0.49 -4.13
C ALA A 36 -19.01 -0.75 -5.30
N THR A 37 -18.21 -1.81 -5.22
CA THR A 37 -17.38 -2.29 -6.34
C THR A 37 -17.52 -3.80 -6.45
N PHE A 38 -17.59 -4.31 -7.67
CA PHE A 38 -17.62 -5.75 -7.93
C PHE A 38 -16.24 -6.21 -8.41
N ALA A 39 -15.46 -6.80 -7.51
CA ALA A 39 -14.23 -7.52 -7.85
C ALA A 39 -14.54 -9.04 -7.86
N ASP A 40 -13.84 -9.86 -7.09
CA ASP A 40 -14.20 -11.28 -6.90
C ASP A 40 -15.51 -11.46 -6.11
N ILE A 41 -15.79 -10.51 -5.22
CA ILE A 41 -17.03 -10.40 -4.45
C ILE A 41 -17.55 -8.96 -4.47
N PRO A 42 -18.88 -8.75 -4.37
CA PRO A 42 -19.43 -7.42 -4.17
C PRO A 42 -18.95 -6.86 -2.84
N THR A 43 -18.20 -5.76 -2.89
CA THR A 43 -17.72 -5.05 -1.70
C THR A 43 -18.44 -3.71 -1.63
N VAL A 44 -18.98 -3.39 -0.45
CA VAL A 44 -19.64 -2.11 -0.19
C VAL A 44 -19.01 -1.49 1.04
N GLU A 45 -18.55 -0.25 0.91
CA GLU A 45 -17.99 0.52 2.02
C GLU A 45 -18.74 1.84 2.17
N THR A 46 -19.20 2.13 3.39
CA THR A 46 -19.80 3.42 3.72
C THR A 46 -18.70 4.44 3.96
N LEU A 47 -18.63 5.46 3.12
CA LEU A 47 -17.61 6.50 3.19
C LEU A 47 -17.95 7.58 4.21
N VAL A 48 -19.22 7.96 4.29
CA VAL A 48 -19.68 9.03 5.18
C VAL A 48 -21.17 8.92 5.48
N SER A 49 -21.57 9.40 6.66
CA SER A 49 -22.96 9.63 7.05
C SER A 49 -23.08 11.04 7.61
N ILE A 50 -23.99 11.85 7.06
CA ILE A 50 -24.22 13.24 7.45
C ILE A 50 -25.67 13.39 7.93
N PRO A 51 -25.90 13.98 9.13
CA PRO A 51 -27.24 14.33 9.55
C PRO A 51 -27.80 15.50 8.71
N LEU A 52 -29.09 15.47 8.38
CA LEU A 52 -29.81 16.51 7.65
C LEU A 52 -30.33 17.60 8.57
N ASN A 53 -30.56 17.28 9.85
CA ASN A 53 -30.99 18.22 10.87
C ASN A 53 -29.77 18.64 11.71
N ILE A 54 -29.10 19.70 11.30
CA ILE A 54 -27.91 20.24 11.95
C ILE A 54 -28.22 21.65 12.47
N HIS A 55 -27.89 21.92 13.73
CA HIS A 55 -27.93 23.28 14.27
C HIS A 55 -26.86 24.14 13.59
N SER A 56 -27.19 25.39 13.23
CA SER A 56 -26.31 26.27 12.44
C SER A 56 -24.92 26.52 13.06
N THR A 57 -24.77 26.31 14.37
CA THR A 57 -23.50 26.45 15.08
C THR A 57 -22.55 25.25 14.90
N ASN A 58 -23.03 24.12 14.39
CA ASN A 58 -22.20 22.95 14.13
C ASN A 58 -21.59 23.07 12.73
N THR A 59 -20.63 23.99 12.62
CA THR A 59 -19.95 24.35 11.38
C THR A 59 -19.14 23.20 10.78
N GLU A 60 -18.58 22.32 11.60
CA GLU A 60 -17.83 21.14 11.14
C GLU A 60 -18.69 20.17 10.34
N THR A 61 -19.90 19.87 10.83
CA THR A 61 -20.82 18.95 10.16
C THR A 61 -21.41 19.57 8.89
N ILE A 62 -21.70 20.88 8.92
CA ILE A 62 -22.11 21.63 7.73
C ILE A 62 -21.02 21.54 6.65
N ALA A 63 -19.76 21.83 7.00
CA ALA A 63 -18.64 21.76 6.07
C ALA A 63 -18.40 20.32 5.57
N ALA A 64 -18.65 19.30 6.39
CA ALA A 64 -18.61 17.90 5.95
C ALA A 64 -19.71 17.59 4.92
N GLY A 65 -20.92 18.10 5.12
CA GLY A 65 -22.02 18.02 4.15
C GLY A 65 -21.72 18.74 2.83
N GLU A 66 -21.12 19.93 2.88
CA GLU A 66 -20.68 20.66 1.68
C GLU A 66 -19.63 19.87 0.88
N ARG A 67 -18.61 19.34 1.56
CA ARG A 67 -17.60 18.47 0.94
C ARG A 67 -18.22 17.22 0.34
N LEU A 68 -19.23 16.65 0.99
CA LEU A 68 -19.96 15.49 0.48
C LEU A 68 -20.66 15.80 -0.84
N VAL A 69 -21.47 16.87 -0.88
CA VAL A 69 -22.22 17.27 -2.09
C VAL A 69 -21.26 17.59 -3.24
N TYR A 70 -20.19 18.34 -2.96
CA TYR A 70 -19.17 18.67 -3.95
C TYR A 70 -18.47 17.43 -4.51
N SER A 71 -18.05 16.51 -3.64
CA SER A 71 -17.38 15.27 -4.03
C SER A 71 -18.31 14.36 -4.83
N LEU A 72 -19.60 14.27 -4.44
CA LEU A 72 -20.60 13.48 -5.15
C LEU A 72 -20.84 14.00 -6.57
N ARG A 73 -20.91 15.34 -6.75
CA ARG A 73 -21.03 15.96 -8.08
C ARG A 73 -19.88 15.54 -9.00
N ILE A 74 -18.64 15.63 -8.50
CA ILE A 74 -17.45 15.23 -9.26
C ILE A 74 -17.47 13.73 -9.55
N ALA A 75 -17.81 12.90 -8.56
CA ALA A 75 -17.80 11.45 -8.69
C ALA A 75 -18.83 10.97 -9.72
N ILE A 76 -20.05 11.51 -9.69
CA ILE A 76 -21.11 11.15 -10.65
C ILE A 76 -20.69 11.51 -12.07
N GLU A 77 -20.14 12.70 -12.30
CA GLU A 77 -19.67 13.12 -13.62
C GLU A 77 -18.55 12.21 -14.13
N LYS A 78 -17.55 11.91 -13.28
CA LYS A 78 -16.46 11.01 -13.64
C LYS A 78 -16.93 9.58 -13.92
N LEU A 79 -17.85 9.04 -13.11
CA LEU A 79 -18.44 7.71 -13.32
C LEU A 79 -19.25 7.66 -14.61
N ALA A 80 -20.08 8.67 -14.88
CA ALA A 80 -20.85 8.77 -16.11
C ALA A 80 -19.92 8.81 -17.33
N ASN A 81 -18.85 9.59 -17.29
CA ASN A 81 -17.86 9.64 -18.36
C ASN A 81 -17.12 8.29 -18.53
N TYR A 82 -16.70 7.66 -17.43
CA TYR A 82 -16.04 6.36 -17.44
C TYR A 82 -16.90 5.29 -18.12
N TYR A 83 -18.16 5.14 -17.70
CA TYR A 83 -19.08 4.17 -18.27
C TYR A 83 -19.50 4.49 -19.71
N SER A 84 -19.59 5.76 -20.08
CA SER A 84 -20.01 6.12 -21.45
C SER A 84 -18.86 6.06 -22.47
N THR A 85 -17.60 6.18 -22.04
CA THR A 85 -16.48 6.36 -22.98
C THR A 85 -15.32 5.39 -22.83
N GLN A 86 -15.04 4.88 -21.63
CA GLN A 86 -13.79 4.14 -21.35
C GLN A 86 -14.01 2.64 -21.23
N VAL A 87 -15.07 2.21 -20.54
CA VAL A 87 -15.37 0.79 -20.27
C VAL A 87 -15.42 -0.08 -21.53
N PHE A 88 -15.85 0.51 -22.66
CA PHE A 88 -16.12 -0.24 -23.90
C PHE A 88 -15.09 -0.01 -25.02
N LYS A 89 -14.11 0.88 -24.84
CA LYS A 89 -13.15 1.25 -25.91
C LYS A 89 -11.77 0.64 -25.75
N THR A 90 -11.36 0.32 -24.54
CA THR A 90 -10.08 -0.32 -24.30
C THR A 90 -10.26 -1.83 -24.38
N LYS A 91 -9.48 -2.53 -25.24
CA LYS A 91 -9.12 -3.94 -24.95
C LYS A 91 -8.88 -4.03 -23.45
N PRO A 92 -9.39 -5.04 -22.74
CA PRO A 92 -9.24 -5.07 -21.30
C PRO A 92 -7.77 -4.92 -20.99
N VAL A 93 -7.42 -3.72 -20.53
CA VAL A 93 -6.10 -3.48 -19.96
C VAL A 93 -6.17 -4.37 -18.75
N ARG A 94 -5.53 -5.55 -18.79
CA ARG A 94 -5.55 -6.59 -17.76
C ARG A 94 -5.87 -5.93 -16.45
N SER A 95 -7.11 -6.13 -16.03
CA SER A 95 -7.79 -5.17 -15.18
C SER A 95 -6.91 -4.90 -13.95
N ASN A 96 -6.54 -3.64 -13.73
CA ASN A 96 -5.73 -3.20 -12.56
C ASN A 96 -6.50 -3.42 -11.23
N ILE A 97 -7.56 -4.22 -11.23
CA ILE A 97 -8.43 -4.56 -10.09
C ILE A 97 -7.59 -5.12 -8.93
N ASN A 98 -6.52 -5.85 -9.26
CA ASN A 98 -5.64 -6.47 -8.27
C ASN A 98 -4.59 -5.51 -7.69
N PHE A 99 -4.55 -4.26 -8.15
CA PHE A 99 -3.57 -3.26 -7.75
C PHE A 99 -4.22 -1.97 -7.24
N PRO A 100 -3.56 -1.25 -6.33
CA PRO A 100 -3.97 0.09 -5.96
C PRO A 100 -3.99 1.03 -7.18
N TYR A 101 -4.90 2.00 -7.17
CA TYR A 101 -5.09 2.90 -8.31
C TYR A 101 -3.92 3.87 -8.55
N LEU A 102 -3.07 4.11 -7.54
CA LEU A 102 -1.91 4.98 -7.66
C LEU A 102 -0.82 4.27 -8.46
N ASP A 103 -0.41 4.89 -9.56
CA ASP A 103 0.65 4.43 -10.48
C ASP A 103 1.81 5.43 -10.58
N PHE A 104 1.92 6.33 -9.60
CA PHE A 104 3.00 7.31 -9.51
C PHE A 104 3.29 7.67 -8.06
N TYR A 105 4.52 8.11 -7.81
CA TYR A 105 4.93 8.81 -6.59
C TYR A 105 5.43 10.21 -6.91
N GLU A 106 5.48 11.07 -5.92
CA GLU A 106 5.86 12.47 -6.07
C GLU A 106 7.09 12.80 -5.22
N ILE A 107 8.10 13.42 -5.84
CA ILE A 107 9.27 14.01 -5.19
C ILE A 107 9.33 15.46 -5.67
N ASP A 108 9.41 16.42 -4.75
CA ASP A 108 9.52 17.86 -5.07
C ASP A 108 8.49 18.34 -6.11
N LYS A 109 7.24 17.87 -5.98
CA LYS A 109 6.11 18.16 -6.90
C LYS A 109 6.26 17.58 -8.32
N LYS A 110 7.29 16.78 -8.57
CA LYS A 110 7.48 16.03 -9.80
C LYS A 110 6.93 14.61 -9.63
N LYS A 111 6.06 14.21 -10.56
CA LYS A 111 5.51 12.84 -10.59
C LYS A 111 6.46 11.89 -11.31
N HIS A 112 6.68 10.74 -10.68
CA HIS A 112 7.45 9.61 -11.18
C HIS A 112 6.49 8.43 -11.34
N TYR A 113 6.24 8.03 -12.57
CA TYR A 113 5.24 7.01 -12.90
C TYR A 113 5.86 5.63 -12.98
N PHE A 114 5.09 4.62 -12.58
CA PHE A 114 5.47 3.21 -12.63
C PHE A 114 4.33 2.36 -13.16
N VAL A 115 4.60 1.09 -13.42
CA VAL A 115 3.62 0.07 -13.81
C VAL A 115 3.81 -1.13 -12.89
N TYR A 116 2.72 -1.57 -12.25
CA TYR A 116 2.73 -2.76 -11.40
C TYR A 116 3.06 -4.01 -12.22
N GLU A 117 3.89 -4.88 -11.65
CA GLU A 117 4.14 -6.19 -12.23
C GLU A 117 3.00 -7.14 -11.89
N HIS A 118 2.36 -7.67 -12.94
CA HIS A 118 1.44 -8.78 -12.78
C HIS A 118 2.23 -10.02 -12.37
N TRP A 119 2.02 -10.47 -11.14
CA TRP A 119 2.60 -11.72 -10.66
C TRP A 119 1.89 -12.88 -11.39
N GLU A 120 2.56 -13.54 -12.33
CA GLU A 120 2.00 -14.70 -13.04
C GLU A 120 1.92 -15.96 -12.15
N ASP A 121 2.56 -15.97 -10.97
CA ASP A 121 2.42 -17.12 -10.07
C ASP A 121 1.04 -17.18 -9.42
N LYS A 122 0.39 -18.32 -9.69
CA LYS A 122 -0.78 -18.89 -9.00
C LYS A 122 -0.55 -19.17 -7.49
N GLN A 123 0.38 -18.47 -6.84
CA GLN A 123 0.77 -18.67 -5.44
C GLN A 123 0.61 -17.42 -4.56
N ARG A 124 -0.11 -16.39 -5.02
CA ARG A 124 -0.74 -15.49 -4.04
C ARG A 124 -1.91 -16.25 -3.45
N ASP A 125 -1.68 -16.87 -2.29
CA ASP A 125 -2.78 -17.21 -1.39
C ASP A 125 -3.60 -15.93 -1.20
N SER A 126 -4.92 -16.02 -1.34
CA SER A 126 -5.87 -14.90 -1.25
C SER A 126 -5.90 -14.23 0.14
N THR A 127 -5.00 -14.69 1.02
CA THR A 127 -4.75 -14.23 2.37
C THR A 127 -3.49 -13.37 2.52
N ASP A 128 -2.68 -13.15 1.47
CA ASP A 128 -1.43 -12.39 1.58
C ASP A 128 -1.70 -10.87 1.62
N LYS A 129 -2.15 -10.44 2.81
CA LYS A 129 -2.50 -9.08 3.26
C LYS A 129 -1.37 -8.04 3.15
N LYS A 130 -0.23 -8.37 2.52
CA LYS A 130 1.02 -7.63 2.70
C LYS A 130 1.05 -6.25 2.05
N ARG A 131 0.07 -5.85 1.21
CA ARG A 131 -0.02 -4.51 0.59
C ARG A 131 1.32 -4.02 0.02
N ILE A 132 2.13 -4.97 -0.44
CA ILE A 132 3.45 -4.79 -1.03
C ILE A 132 3.35 -5.27 -2.48
N TYR A 133 3.89 -4.46 -3.38
CA TYR A 133 3.77 -4.65 -4.82
C TYR A 133 5.12 -4.36 -5.46
N ARG A 134 5.46 -5.14 -6.48
CA ARG A 134 6.62 -4.90 -7.34
C ARG A 134 6.16 -4.09 -8.55
N ALA A 135 6.97 -3.15 -9.00
CA ALA A 135 6.67 -2.32 -10.16
C ALA A 135 7.96 -1.96 -10.89
N HIS A 136 7.85 -1.62 -12.17
CA HIS A 136 8.93 -1.00 -12.93
C HIS A 136 8.60 0.46 -13.26
N MET A 137 9.61 1.30 -13.22
CA MET A 137 9.50 2.72 -13.53
C MET A 137 9.28 2.93 -15.03
N LYS A 138 8.44 3.90 -15.42
CA LYS A 138 8.15 4.19 -16.84
C LYS A 138 9.28 4.94 -17.54
N ASP A 139 10.16 5.61 -16.81
CA ASP A 139 11.25 6.43 -17.34
C ASP A 139 12.49 5.61 -17.69
N ASP A 140 12.95 4.74 -16.78
CA ASP A 140 14.19 3.98 -16.94
C ASP A 140 14.03 2.44 -16.85
N GLY A 141 12.83 1.95 -16.55
CA GLY A 141 12.56 0.51 -16.39
C GLY A 141 13.17 -0.11 -15.12
N SER A 142 13.72 0.70 -14.21
CA SER A 142 14.23 0.23 -12.93
C SER A 142 13.10 -0.36 -12.08
N HIS A 143 13.43 -1.36 -11.27
CA HIS A 143 12.45 -2.05 -10.44
C HIS A 143 12.38 -1.43 -9.05
N VAL A 144 11.17 -1.28 -8.55
CA VAL A 144 10.86 -0.70 -7.24
C VAL A 144 9.87 -1.56 -6.48
N ILE A 145 9.91 -1.44 -5.16
CA ILE A 145 8.91 -1.99 -4.26
C ILE A 145 8.01 -0.85 -3.76
N ILE A 146 6.71 -1.05 -3.92
CA ILE A 146 5.64 -0.16 -3.45
C ILE A 146 4.96 -0.82 -2.26
N LYS A 147 4.97 -0.16 -1.10
CA LYS A 147 4.26 -0.60 0.10
C LYS A 147 3.19 0.41 0.51
N PHE A 148 1.99 -0.09 0.83
CA PHE A 148 0.91 0.71 1.41
C PHE A 148 0.67 0.36 2.88
N THR A 149 0.79 1.35 3.75
CA THR A 149 0.60 1.17 5.20
C THR A 149 -0.03 2.42 5.83
N ARG A 150 -0.60 2.28 7.03
CA ARG A 150 -1.19 3.41 7.78
C ARG A 150 -0.22 4.02 8.78
N ARG A 151 0.95 3.40 8.97
CA ARG A 151 1.99 3.84 9.88
C ARG A 151 3.34 3.50 9.27
N TYR A 152 4.23 4.48 9.25
CA TYR A 152 5.56 4.26 8.71
C TYR A 152 6.60 5.19 9.34
N SER A 153 7.74 4.63 9.74
CA SER A 153 8.85 5.43 10.23
C SER A 153 9.78 5.83 9.09
N LYS A 154 9.46 6.95 8.44
CA LYS A 154 10.27 7.54 7.36
C LYS A 154 11.70 7.80 7.83
N ASP A 155 11.87 8.36 9.02
CA ASP A 155 13.19 8.76 9.53
C ASP A 155 14.04 7.55 9.89
N ALA A 156 13.46 6.52 10.52
CA ALA A 156 14.19 5.27 10.80
C ALA A 156 14.61 4.55 9.51
N HIS A 157 13.74 4.51 8.48
CA HIS A 157 14.12 3.91 7.19
C HIS A 157 15.22 4.73 6.49
N ARG A 158 15.15 6.07 6.53
CA ARG A 158 16.22 6.93 5.98
C ARG A 158 17.55 6.69 6.67
N ALA A 159 17.59 6.74 7.99
CA ALA A 159 18.80 6.45 8.76
C ALA A 159 19.36 5.05 8.45
N ALA A 160 18.49 4.04 8.36
CA ALA A 160 18.90 2.68 7.98
C ALA A 160 19.44 2.60 6.55
N SER A 161 18.82 3.31 5.60
CA SER A 161 19.26 3.41 4.21
C SER A 161 20.63 4.08 4.11
N ASP A 162 20.83 5.20 4.79
CA ASP A 162 22.08 5.97 4.80
C ASP A 162 23.23 5.15 5.42
N ALA A 163 22.92 4.34 6.44
CA ALA A 163 23.83 3.36 7.01
C ALA A 163 23.99 2.08 6.14
N ASN A 164 23.40 2.00 4.94
CA ASN A 164 23.41 0.83 4.04
C ASN A 164 22.82 -0.46 4.64
N ILE A 165 22.09 -0.38 5.76
CA ILE A 165 21.42 -1.51 6.42
C ILE A 165 19.95 -1.64 6.04
N ALA A 166 19.45 -0.87 5.07
CA ALA A 166 18.13 -1.04 4.45
C ALA A 166 18.21 -0.81 2.93
N PRO A 167 17.17 -1.16 2.15
CA PRO A 167 17.01 -0.67 0.78
C PRO A 167 16.97 0.87 0.75
N ARG A 168 17.32 1.47 -0.39
CA ARG A 168 17.22 2.92 -0.53
C ARG A 168 15.76 3.34 -0.56
N LEU A 169 15.40 4.31 0.29
CA LEU A 169 14.07 4.92 0.30
C LEU A 169 13.98 6.01 -0.77
N LEU A 170 13.12 5.80 -1.77
CA LEU A 170 12.91 6.73 -2.88
C LEU A 170 11.90 7.82 -2.49
N ALA A 171 10.73 7.41 -2.01
CA ALA A 171 9.66 8.34 -1.66
C ALA A 171 8.77 7.81 -0.55
N VAL A 172 8.18 8.76 0.19
CA VAL A 172 7.08 8.51 1.13
C VAL A 172 6.02 9.56 0.81
N ASN A 173 4.91 9.13 0.23
CA ASN A 173 3.78 10.00 -0.06
C ASN A 173 2.61 9.66 0.84
N GLU A 174 1.98 10.68 1.41
CA GLU A 174 0.78 10.53 2.21
C GLU A 174 -0.47 10.76 1.34
N PHE A 175 -1.49 9.91 1.49
CA PHE A 175 -2.75 10.04 0.80
C PHE A 175 -3.89 9.46 1.66
N TYR A 176 -4.88 10.27 2.01
CA TYR A 176 -6.08 9.84 2.76
C TYR A 176 -5.80 9.00 4.02
N GLY A 177 -4.79 9.38 4.81
CA GLY A 177 -4.41 8.65 6.03
C GLY A 177 -3.63 7.34 5.80
N TRP A 178 -3.11 7.16 4.59
CA TRP A 178 -2.19 6.10 4.20
C TRP A 178 -0.86 6.69 3.74
N TYR A 179 0.18 5.86 3.84
CA TYR A 179 1.48 6.09 3.25
C TYR A 179 1.69 5.14 2.10
N MET A 180 2.14 5.68 0.97
CA MET A 180 2.77 4.94 -0.11
C MET A 180 4.28 5.09 0.03
N ILE A 181 4.95 3.98 0.27
CA ILE A 181 6.40 3.90 0.43
C ILE A 181 6.96 3.31 -0.85
N VAL A 182 7.93 4.00 -1.44
CA VAL A 182 8.63 3.56 -2.65
C VAL A 182 10.10 3.38 -2.32
N MET A 183 10.65 2.20 -2.59
CA MET A 183 12.04 1.86 -2.29
C MET A 183 12.63 0.98 -3.40
N ASP A 184 13.97 0.91 -3.45
CA ASP A 184 14.67 0.06 -4.42
C ASP A 184 14.26 -1.41 -4.29
N ASP A 185 14.06 -2.09 -5.41
CA ASP A 185 13.93 -3.55 -5.45
C ASP A 185 15.30 -4.23 -5.42
N ILE A 186 15.66 -4.76 -4.25
CA ILE A 186 16.90 -5.51 -4.05
C ILE A 186 16.71 -7.04 -4.07
N SER A 187 15.55 -7.52 -4.53
CA SER A 187 15.22 -8.96 -4.56
C SER A 187 16.13 -9.78 -5.49
N GLY A 188 16.93 -9.14 -6.36
CA GLY A 188 17.97 -9.78 -7.16
C GLY A 188 19.25 -10.15 -6.38
N ALA A 189 19.55 -9.42 -5.30
CA ALA A 189 20.76 -9.62 -4.49
C ALA A 189 20.48 -10.16 -3.08
N TYR A 190 19.24 -9.99 -2.59
CA TYR A 190 18.86 -10.38 -1.24
C TYR A 190 17.62 -11.29 -1.22
N VAL A 191 17.50 -12.10 -0.17
CA VAL A 191 16.37 -13.02 0.05
C VAL A 191 15.89 -12.93 1.51
N PRO A 192 14.57 -12.95 1.78
CA PRO A 192 14.04 -13.00 3.14
C PRO A 192 14.60 -14.15 3.96
N ALA A 193 14.96 -13.91 5.23
CA ALA A 193 15.59 -14.91 6.08
C ALA A 193 14.66 -16.08 6.40
N ASP A 194 13.34 -15.87 6.45
CA ASP A 194 12.33 -16.92 6.66
C ASP A 194 12.27 -17.95 5.53
N ARG A 195 12.79 -17.62 4.34
CA ARG A 195 12.91 -18.54 3.19
C ARG A 195 14.21 -19.35 3.19
N LEU A 196 15.08 -19.15 4.18
CA LEU A 196 16.37 -19.83 4.28
C LEU A 196 16.34 -20.90 5.37
N ASP A 197 17.23 -21.89 5.26
CA ASP A 197 17.43 -22.90 6.30
C ASP A 197 17.81 -22.27 7.64
N LEU A 198 17.30 -22.85 8.74
CA LEU A 198 17.58 -22.39 10.11
C LEU A 198 19.07 -22.28 10.43
N HIS A 199 19.92 -23.13 9.82
CA HIS A 199 21.38 -23.04 9.97
C HIS A 199 21.95 -21.74 9.40
N ILE A 200 21.45 -21.30 8.24
CA ILE A 200 21.85 -20.03 7.63
C ILE A 200 21.32 -18.87 8.47
N GLN A 201 20.06 -18.93 8.92
CA GLN A 201 19.47 -17.93 9.80
C GLN A 201 20.29 -17.73 11.08
N ARG A 202 20.72 -18.84 11.72
CA ARG A 202 21.58 -18.79 12.93
C ARG A 202 22.95 -18.19 12.64
N LYS A 203 23.57 -18.54 11.50
CA LYS A 203 24.86 -17.95 11.10
C LYS A 203 24.76 -16.43 10.94
N MET A 204 23.63 -15.93 10.45
CA MET A 204 23.41 -14.50 10.17
C MET A 204 22.90 -13.71 11.38
N GLN A 205 22.75 -14.34 12.55
CA GLN A 205 22.24 -13.70 13.75
C GLN A 205 23.14 -12.55 14.22
N LYS A 206 24.47 -12.72 14.13
CA LYS A 206 25.43 -11.70 14.56
C LYS A 206 25.37 -10.47 13.64
N GLU A 207 25.23 -10.68 12.34
CA GLU A 207 25.09 -9.66 11.32
C GLU A 207 23.77 -8.91 11.48
N ALA A 208 22.68 -9.62 11.79
CA ALA A 208 21.39 -9.02 12.10
C ALA A 208 21.46 -8.12 13.35
N LEU A 209 22.07 -8.61 14.43
CA LEU A 209 22.30 -7.80 15.65
C LEU A 209 23.19 -6.59 15.35
N THR A 210 24.18 -6.73 14.47
CA THR A 210 25.04 -5.62 14.04
C THR A 210 24.24 -4.57 13.27
N ALA A 211 23.35 -4.98 12.35
CA ALA A 211 22.48 -4.06 11.63
C ALA A 211 21.53 -3.32 12.58
N VAL A 212 20.91 -4.02 13.54
CA VAL A 212 20.04 -3.40 14.56
C VAL A 212 20.82 -2.43 15.44
N LYS A 213 22.03 -2.80 15.87
CA LYS A 213 22.89 -1.90 16.65
C LYS A 213 23.22 -0.64 15.88
N ARG A 214 23.55 -0.74 14.59
CA ARG A 214 23.81 0.43 13.74
C ARG A 214 22.58 1.34 13.66
N LEU A 215 21.37 0.79 13.57
CA LEU A 215 20.15 1.59 13.62
C LEU A 215 19.98 2.31 14.98
N HIS A 216 20.34 1.64 16.08
CA HIS A 216 20.31 2.23 17.42
C HIS A 216 21.36 3.34 17.57
N ASP A 217 22.54 3.18 16.99
CA ASP A 217 23.60 4.18 16.98
C ASP A 217 23.15 5.46 16.24
N GLU A 218 22.25 5.34 15.26
CA GLU A 218 21.56 6.47 14.60
C GLU A 218 20.38 7.04 15.40
N GLY A 219 20.08 6.51 16.60
CA GLY A 219 19.02 7.01 17.47
C GLY A 219 17.63 6.43 17.24
N PHE A 220 17.50 5.36 16.43
CA PHE A 220 16.22 4.75 16.07
C PHE A 220 16.12 3.29 16.51
N VAL A 221 14.90 2.81 16.73
CA VAL A 221 14.59 1.37 16.83
C VAL A 221 13.76 0.93 15.64
N HIS A 222 13.87 -0.34 15.26
CA HIS A 222 13.03 -0.93 14.20
C HIS A 222 11.62 -1.29 14.69
N GLY A 223 11.51 -1.78 15.94
CA GLY A 223 10.23 -2.14 16.56
C GLY A 223 9.52 -3.37 15.96
N ASP A 224 10.13 -4.14 15.05
CA ASP A 224 9.56 -5.40 14.54
C ASP A 224 10.65 -6.26 13.90
N VAL A 225 11.72 -6.55 14.66
CA VAL A 225 12.84 -7.35 14.14
C VAL A 225 12.47 -8.83 14.19
N ARG A 226 12.31 -9.44 13.02
CA ARG A 226 11.95 -10.86 12.84
C ARG A 226 12.46 -11.35 11.49
N ASN A 227 12.56 -12.66 11.31
CA ASN A 227 13.13 -13.28 10.10
C ASN A 227 12.48 -12.79 8.78
N VAL A 228 11.17 -12.55 8.75
CA VAL A 228 10.46 -12.01 7.57
C VAL A 228 10.85 -10.56 7.23
N ASN A 229 11.41 -9.82 8.20
CA ASN A 229 11.84 -8.42 8.09
C ASN A 229 13.38 -8.29 7.95
N LEU A 230 14.07 -9.42 7.81
CA LEU A 230 15.51 -9.49 7.57
C LEU A 230 15.76 -10.03 6.16
N LEU A 231 16.44 -9.24 5.34
CA LEU A 231 16.90 -9.63 4.01
C LEU A 231 18.37 -10.02 4.07
N ILE A 232 18.67 -11.27 3.71
CA ILE A 232 20.00 -11.84 3.71
C ILE A 232 20.59 -11.80 2.30
N ARG A 233 21.83 -11.35 2.18
CA ARG A 233 22.55 -11.25 0.91
C ARG A 233 22.82 -12.64 0.34
N ARG A 234 22.61 -12.81 -0.97
CA ARG A 234 22.94 -14.06 -1.68
C ARG A 234 24.45 -14.20 -1.79
N SER A 235 24.95 -15.40 -1.52
CA SER A 235 26.38 -15.74 -1.54
C SER A 235 27.05 -15.59 -2.91
N SER A 236 26.28 -15.48 -3.99
CA SER A 236 26.78 -15.30 -5.37
C SER A 236 27.12 -13.86 -5.73
N VAL A 237 26.91 -12.89 -4.83
CA VAL A 237 27.20 -11.48 -5.05
C VAL A 237 28.37 -11.12 -4.13
N ASP A 238 29.40 -10.43 -4.61
CA ASP A 238 30.51 -9.92 -3.79
C ASP A 238 30.86 -8.50 -4.23
N ASP A 239 30.32 -7.51 -3.50
CA ASP A 239 30.43 -6.07 -3.79
C ASP A 239 30.76 -5.26 -2.52
N GLY A 240 31.12 -5.95 -1.42
CA GLY A 240 31.38 -5.33 -0.11
C GLY A 240 30.15 -4.81 0.64
N LEU A 241 28.92 -5.02 0.14
CA LEU A 241 27.70 -4.59 0.83
C LEU A 241 27.36 -5.47 2.05
N PRO A 242 26.59 -4.92 3.03
CA PRO A 242 26.21 -5.68 4.22
C PRO A 242 25.44 -6.96 3.90
N SER A 243 25.73 -8.02 4.67
CA SER A 243 25.07 -9.33 4.57
C SER A 243 23.59 -9.29 4.96
N VAL A 244 23.16 -8.29 5.74
CA VAL A 244 21.79 -8.15 6.24
C VAL A 244 21.27 -6.74 5.94
N LYS A 245 20.05 -6.67 5.42
CA LYS A 245 19.25 -5.45 5.33
C LYS A 245 17.93 -5.61 6.09
N LEU A 246 17.52 -4.56 6.77
CA LEU A 246 16.26 -4.43 7.48
C LEU A 246 15.18 -3.89 6.54
N VAL A 247 13.95 -4.40 6.66
CA VAL A 247 12.76 -3.92 5.96
C VAL A 247 11.57 -3.90 6.91
N ASP A 248 10.48 -3.23 6.53
CA ASP A 248 9.25 -3.11 7.34
C ASP A 248 9.38 -2.21 8.59
N PHE A 249 9.57 -0.91 8.35
CA PHE A 249 9.70 0.13 9.39
C PHE A 249 8.36 0.64 9.93
N ASP A 250 7.28 -0.14 9.89
CA ASP A 250 5.94 0.30 10.35
C ASP A 250 5.90 0.56 11.86
N TRP A 251 6.75 -0.14 12.62
CA TRP A 251 6.86 -0.02 14.08
C TRP A 251 8.12 0.72 14.55
N GLY A 252 8.89 1.25 13.59
CA GLY A 252 10.13 1.95 13.89
C GLY A 252 9.91 3.36 14.40
N GLY A 253 10.97 3.96 14.92
CA GLY A 253 10.99 5.37 15.31
C GLY A 253 12.10 5.68 16.30
N ALA A 254 12.12 6.91 16.78
CA ALA A 254 13.16 7.37 17.69
C ALA A 254 13.13 6.57 19.00
N ILE A 255 14.31 6.24 19.52
CA ILE A 255 14.47 5.54 20.80
C ILE A 255 13.73 6.30 21.90
N GLY A 256 12.91 5.59 22.67
CA GLY A 256 12.14 6.16 23.78
C GLY A 256 10.86 6.92 23.38
N GLN A 257 10.57 7.08 22.09
CA GLN A 257 9.37 7.80 21.62
C GLN A 257 8.29 6.89 21.03
N VAL A 258 8.65 5.68 20.60
CA VAL A 258 7.69 4.72 20.05
C VAL A 258 7.32 3.65 21.08
N SER A 259 6.07 3.20 21.00
CA SER A 259 5.53 2.14 21.86
C SER A 259 4.58 1.26 21.06
N TYR A 260 4.55 -0.02 21.40
CA TYR A 260 3.56 -0.93 20.84
C TYR A 260 2.15 -0.55 21.30
N PRO A 261 1.11 -0.78 20.49
CA PRO A 261 -0.26 -0.63 20.93
C PRO A 261 -0.54 -1.66 22.03
N SER A 262 -1.48 -1.33 22.92
CA SER A 262 -1.91 -2.22 24.00
C SER A 262 -2.48 -3.57 23.51
N THR A 263 -2.82 -3.65 22.22
CA THR A 263 -3.41 -4.83 21.58
C THR A 263 -2.39 -5.81 21.01
N ILE A 264 -1.07 -5.55 21.13
CA ILE A 264 -0.07 -6.48 20.62
C ILE A 264 0.04 -7.71 21.52
N ASN A 265 0.09 -8.89 20.92
CA ASN A 265 0.12 -10.16 21.64
C ASN A 265 1.48 -10.29 22.35
N SER A 266 1.50 -10.31 23.68
CA SER A 266 2.74 -10.27 24.48
C SER A 266 3.51 -11.61 24.51
N ARG A 267 3.04 -12.65 23.81
CA ARG A 267 3.61 -14.00 23.85
C ARG A 267 4.83 -14.19 22.96
N ASP A 268 5.08 -13.31 22.00
CA ASP A 268 6.25 -13.36 21.11
C ASP A 268 7.40 -12.45 21.56
N ARG A 269 7.47 -12.10 22.86
CA ARG A 269 8.63 -11.41 23.43
C ARG A 269 9.83 -12.37 23.51
N MET A 270 10.47 -12.62 22.38
CA MET A 270 11.87 -13.02 22.31
C MET A 270 12.65 -11.86 21.71
N ILE A 271 13.19 -11.00 22.58
CA ILE A 271 14.60 -10.75 22.84
C ILE A 271 14.65 -9.88 24.10
#